data_AF-A0A7X9J640-F1
#
_entry.id   AF-A0A7X9J640-F1
#
_cell.length_a   1.000
_cell.length_b   1.000
_cell.length_c   1.000
_cell.angle_alpha   90.00
_cell.angle_beta   90.00
_cell.angle_gamma   90.00
#
_symmetry.space_group_name_H-M   'P 1'
#
loop_
_entity.id
_entity.type
_entity.pdbx_description
1 polymer ?
#
loop_
_entity_poly.entity_id
_entity_poly.type
_entity_poly.pdbx_seq_one_letter_code
_entity_poly.pdbx_strand_id
1 'polypeptide(L)'
;GTGNYGRYDNQTVFDLVDQLDATPITDEAGMKSIISQIQAIQLQDVPMIPLWYNGVWAQMNTANWTNWPSSADGAPKYYPATWNGYWNMGAVLMLTELKPVAAQ
;
A
#
# COMPACT_ATOMS: atom_id res chain seq x y z
N GLY A 1 1.84 4.48 -18.61
CA GLY A 1 1.38 3.27 -17.89
C GLY A 1 2.27 3.07 -16.68
N THR A 2 1.67 2.90 -15.50
CA THR A 2 2.36 2.73 -14.21
C THR A 2 2.47 1.26 -13.78
N GLY A 3 2.26 0.32 -14.71
CA GLY A 3 2.27 -1.13 -14.49
C GLY A 3 2.30 -1.89 -15.82
N ASN A 4 1.98 -3.19 -15.79
CA ASN A 4 2.01 -4.10 -16.95
C ASN A 4 3.33 -4.04 -17.75
N TYR A 5 4.47 -4.15 -17.05
CA TYR A 5 5.80 -4.05 -17.67
C TYR A 5 6.10 -5.16 -18.69
N GLY A 6 5.46 -6.33 -18.52
CA GLY A 6 5.54 -7.47 -19.44
C GLY A 6 4.68 -7.33 -20.70
N ARG A 7 3.88 -6.26 -20.82
CA ARG A 7 2.97 -6.01 -21.96
C ARG A 7 1.98 -7.15 -22.20
N TYR A 8 1.46 -7.73 -21.12
CA TYR A 8 0.37 -8.68 -21.16
C TYR A 8 -0.87 -8.04 -21.80
N ASP A 9 -1.55 -8.77 -22.68
CA ASP A 9 -2.67 -8.27 -23.48
C ASP A 9 -3.85 -9.25 -23.42
N ASN A 10 -4.89 -8.85 -22.69
CA ASN A 10 -6.13 -9.60 -22.55
C ASN A 10 -7.28 -8.61 -22.33
N GLN A 11 -8.09 -8.39 -23.36
CA GLN A 11 -9.17 -7.40 -23.31
C GLN A 11 -10.18 -7.69 -22.18
N THR A 12 -10.47 -8.97 -21.92
CA THR A 12 -11.42 -9.36 -20.87
C THR A 12 -10.97 -8.89 -19.48
N VAL A 13 -9.68 -9.00 -19.14
CA VAL A 13 -9.21 -8.51 -17.83
C VAL A 13 -9.22 -6.99 -17.75
N PHE A 14 -8.95 -6.29 -18.86
CA PHE A 14 -9.02 -4.83 -18.89
C PHE A 14 -10.45 -4.32 -18.73
N ASP A 15 -11.42 -4.96 -19.40
CA ASP A 15 -12.85 -4.65 -19.23
C ASP A 15 -13.31 -4.88 -17.77
N LEU A 16 -12.80 -5.93 -17.11
CA LEU A 16 -13.09 -6.19 -15.69
C LEU A 16 -12.46 -5.14 -14.75
N VAL A 17 -11.26 -4.62 -15.06
CA VAL A 17 -10.63 -3.54 -14.29
C VAL A 17 -11.45 -2.25 -14.41
N ASP A 18 -11.91 -1.91 -15.62
CA ASP A 18 -12.79 -0.75 -15.84
C ASP A 18 -14.14 -0.92 -15.12
N GLN A 19 -14.70 -2.15 -15.13
CA GLN A 19 -15.92 -2.45 -14.38
C GLN A 19 -15.72 -2.29 -12.86
N LEU A 20 -14.56 -2.71 -12.33
CA LEU A 20 -14.24 -2.56 -10.91
C LEU A 20 -14.15 -1.06 -10.53
N ASP A 21 -13.52 -0.24 -11.35
CA ASP A 21 -13.41 1.21 -11.13
C ASP A 21 -14.79 1.90 -11.11
N ALA A 22 -15.71 1.45 -11.97
CA ALA A 22 -17.09 1.95 -12.00
C ALA A 22 -17.98 1.42 -10.86
N THR A 23 -17.56 0.40 -10.12
CA THR A 23 -18.36 -0.23 -9.07
C THR A 23 -18.35 0.63 -7.79
N PRO A 24 -19.52 0.98 -7.21
CA PRO A 24 -19.56 1.76 -5.98
C PRO A 24 -18.82 1.06 -4.83
N ILE A 25 -18.02 1.82 -4.07
CA ILE A 25 -17.27 1.28 -2.92
C ILE A 25 -18.17 0.69 -1.82
N THR A 26 -19.46 1.04 -1.81
CA THR A 26 -20.47 0.49 -0.89
C THR A 26 -20.99 -0.88 -1.33
N ASP A 27 -20.74 -1.31 -2.58
CA ASP A 27 -21.10 -2.63 -3.09
C ASP A 27 -19.93 -3.62 -2.96
N GLU A 28 -19.70 -4.06 -1.72
CA GLU A 28 -18.62 -5.01 -1.41
C GLU A 28 -18.81 -6.36 -2.13
N ALA A 29 -20.05 -6.81 -2.32
CA ALA A 29 -20.34 -8.08 -2.99
C ALA A 29 -20.02 -8.00 -4.49
N GLY A 30 -20.41 -6.91 -5.15
CA GLY A 30 -20.06 -6.63 -6.54
C GLY A 30 -18.56 -6.55 -6.76
N MET A 31 -17.85 -5.76 -5.94
CA MET A 31 -16.38 -5.66 -6.00
C MET A 31 -15.71 -7.03 -5.84
N LYS A 32 -16.11 -7.83 -4.86
CA LYS A 32 -15.56 -9.18 -4.64
C LYS A 32 -15.79 -10.10 -5.84
N SER A 33 -16.95 -10.03 -6.47
CA SER A 33 -17.27 -10.84 -7.64
C SER A 33 -16.36 -10.51 -8.83
N ILE A 34 -16.13 -9.22 -9.10
CA ILE A 34 -15.26 -8.77 -10.20
C ILE A 34 -13.79 -9.11 -9.89
N ILE A 35 -13.32 -8.83 -8.66
CA ILE A 35 -11.95 -9.15 -8.22
C ILE A 35 -11.67 -10.66 -8.34
N SER A 36 -12.65 -11.52 -8.02
CA SER A 36 -12.50 -12.98 -8.15
C SER A 36 -12.28 -13.41 -9.61
N GLN A 37 -12.95 -12.77 -10.58
CA GLN A 37 -12.75 -13.05 -12.00
C GLN A 37 -11.37 -12.59 -12.48
N ILE A 38 -10.92 -11.40 -12.06
CA ILE A 38 -9.57 -10.90 -12.36
C ILE A 38 -8.50 -11.85 -11.78
N GLN A 39 -8.67 -12.29 -10.53
CA GLN A 39 -7.76 -13.23 -9.86
C GLN A 39 -7.72 -14.59 -10.57
N ALA A 40 -8.86 -15.09 -11.06
CA ALA A 40 -8.89 -16.33 -11.83
C ALA A 40 -8.03 -16.23 -13.10
N ILE A 41 -8.15 -15.13 -13.87
CA ILE A 41 -7.31 -14.86 -15.05
C ILE A 41 -5.83 -14.75 -14.63
N GLN A 42 -5.52 -14.00 -13.57
CA GLN A 42 -4.14 -13.83 -13.09
C GLN A 42 -3.50 -15.19 -12.73
N LEU A 43 -4.24 -16.11 -12.11
CA LEU A 43 -3.73 -17.43 -11.71
C LEU A 43 -3.62 -18.41 -12.88
N GLN A 44 -4.39 -18.23 -13.95
CA GLN A 44 -4.33 -19.05 -15.16
C GLN A 44 -3.21 -18.60 -16.10
N ASP A 45 -3.13 -17.30 -16.37
CA ASP A 45 -2.24 -16.74 -17.39
C ASP A 45 -0.89 -16.27 -16.80
N VAL A 46 -0.85 -16.06 -15.49
CA VAL A 46 0.36 -15.74 -14.70
C VAL A 46 1.22 -14.60 -15.30
N PRO A 47 0.63 -13.45 -15.67
CA PRO A 47 1.39 -12.33 -16.26
C PRO A 47 2.37 -11.68 -15.26
N MET A 48 2.16 -11.91 -13.97
CA MET A 48 3.07 -11.58 -12.88
C MET A 48 2.89 -12.61 -11.76
N ILE A 49 3.99 -13.16 -11.26
CA ILE A 49 4.02 -14.15 -10.18
C ILE A 49 4.25 -13.43 -8.84
N PRO A 50 3.25 -13.36 -7.94
CA PRO A 50 3.46 -12.85 -6.59
C PRO A 50 4.29 -13.86 -5.78
N LEU A 51 5.30 -13.39 -5.04
CA LEU A 51 6.17 -14.26 -4.24
C LEU A 51 6.06 -13.96 -2.74
N TRP A 52 6.20 -12.70 -2.34
CA TRP A 52 6.01 -12.24 -0.95
C TRP A 52 5.59 -10.77 -0.93
N TYR A 53 5.01 -10.34 0.20
CA TYR A 53 4.83 -8.92 0.48
C TYR A 53 6.15 -8.34 0.97
N ASN A 54 6.74 -7.42 0.20
CA ASN A 54 7.99 -6.80 0.59
C ASN A 54 7.79 -5.91 1.83
N GLY A 55 8.82 -5.81 2.66
CA GLY A 55 8.74 -5.02 3.89
C GLY A 55 8.64 -3.52 3.61
N VAL A 56 7.85 -2.81 4.43
CA VAL A 56 7.96 -1.35 4.55
C VAL A 56 9.19 -1.06 5.40
N TRP A 57 10.30 -0.70 4.76
CA TRP A 57 11.57 -0.56 5.45
C TRP A 57 11.65 0.75 6.23
N ALA A 58 11.66 0.64 7.56
CA ALA A 58 11.81 1.76 8.47
C ALA A 58 12.63 1.33 9.69
N GLN A 59 13.76 2.01 9.91
CA GLN A 59 14.58 1.89 11.11
C GLN A 59 14.99 3.29 11.54
N MET A 60 14.92 3.58 12.83
CA MET A 60 15.19 4.90 13.38
C MET A 60 16.13 4.79 14.57
N ASN A 61 16.97 5.80 14.76
CA ASN A 61 17.72 5.97 16.00
C ASN A 61 17.03 7.01 16.90
N THR A 62 17.34 6.95 18.19
CA THR A 62 16.78 7.85 19.20
C THR A 62 17.82 8.79 19.79
N ALA A 63 18.91 9.05 19.06
CA ALA A 63 19.99 9.92 19.54
C ALA A 63 19.55 11.40 19.64
N ASN A 64 18.66 11.84 18.75
CA ASN A 64 18.19 13.23 18.69
C ASN A 64 16.66 13.36 18.69
N TRP A 65 15.95 12.34 18.21
CA TRP A 65 14.50 12.35 18.06
C TRP A 65 13.88 11.09 18.65
N THR A 66 12.76 11.27 19.34
CA THR A 66 11.99 10.21 19.99
C THR A 66 10.54 10.24 19.51
N ASN A 67 9.71 9.37 20.09
CA ASN A 67 8.29 9.24 19.74
C ASN A 67 8.05 8.81 18.29
N TRP A 68 8.92 7.93 17.77
CA TRP A 68 8.74 7.31 16.46
C TRP A 68 7.49 6.42 16.42
N PRO A 69 6.83 6.29 15.25
CA PRO A 69 5.74 5.34 15.09
C PRO A 69 6.18 3.90 15.37
N SER A 70 5.33 3.14 16.06
CA SER A 70 5.58 1.72 16.32
C SER A 70 4.28 0.99 16.66
N SER A 71 4.36 -0.34 16.77
CA SER A 71 3.23 -1.16 17.22
C SER A 71 2.89 -0.97 18.70
N ALA A 72 3.79 -0.45 19.53
CA ALA A 72 3.61 -0.29 20.97
C ALA A 72 2.41 0.62 21.33
N ASP A 73 1.70 0.29 22.40
CA ASP A 73 0.55 1.09 22.87
C ASP A 73 0.97 2.53 23.19
N GLY A 74 0.15 3.49 22.76
CA GLY A 74 0.41 4.92 22.96
C GLY A 74 1.45 5.55 22.01
N ALA A 75 2.17 4.76 21.21
CA ALA A 75 3.04 5.29 20.17
C ALA A 75 2.24 5.77 18.94
N PRO A 76 2.76 6.74 18.17
CA PRO A 76 2.14 7.14 16.90
C PRO A 76 1.90 5.96 15.95
N LYS A 77 0.81 6.02 15.18
CA LYS A 77 0.40 4.97 14.23
C LYS A 77 0.49 5.39 12.77
N TYR A 78 1.24 6.46 12.50
CA TYR A 78 1.47 6.96 11.15
C TYR A 78 2.51 6.14 10.39
N TYR A 79 2.41 6.18 9.07
CA TYR A 79 3.25 5.39 8.18
C TYR A 79 4.73 5.81 8.30
N PRO A 80 5.66 4.90 8.64
CA PRO A 80 7.04 5.28 8.95
C PRO A 80 8.00 5.25 7.74
N ALA A 81 7.49 5.40 6.50
CA ALA A 81 8.30 5.34 5.28
C ALA A 81 8.08 6.56 4.39
N THR A 82 9.18 7.09 3.85
CA THR A 82 9.20 8.35 3.08
C THR A 82 9.39 8.14 1.57
N TRP A 83 9.07 6.94 1.09
CA TRP A 83 9.10 6.63 -0.34
C TRP A 83 8.11 7.51 -1.12
N ASN A 84 8.32 7.65 -2.43
CA ASN A 84 7.38 8.34 -3.30
C ASN A 84 5.99 7.68 -3.17
N GLY A 85 4.93 8.49 -2.98
CA GLY A 85 3.56 8.05 -2.72
C GLY A 85 3.22 7.78 -1.25
N TYR A 86 4.20 7.69 -0.36
CA TYR A 86 3.96 7.36 1.06
C TYR A 86 3.82 8.61 1.94
N TRP A 87 4.28 9.77 1.47
CA TRP A 87 4.10 11.07 2.14
C TRP A 87 2.62 11.38 2.42
N ASN A 88 1.76 11.21 1.41
CA ASN A 88 0.32 11.40 1.52
C ASN A 88 -0.41 10.22 2.20
N MET A 89 0.27 9.10 2.47
CA MET A 89 -0.28 7.96 3.20
C MET A 89 -0.02 8.04 4.72
N GLY A 90 0.47 9.18 5.21
CA GLY A 90 0.64 9.46 6.64
C GLY A 90 2.07 9.74 7.07
N ALA A 91 3.09 9.57 6.21
CA ALA A 91 4.47 9.85 6.59
C ALA A 91 4.71 11.33 6.93
N VAL A 92 3.92 12.25 6.36
CA VAL A 92 3.94 13.66 6.79
C VAL A 92 3.47 13.84 8.24
N LEU A 93 2.47 13.07 8.67
CA LEU A 93 1.93 13.12 10.04
C LEU A 93 2.87 12.47 11.05
N MET A 94 3.68 11.48 10.65
CA MET A 94 4.76 10.98 11.49
C MET A 94 5.67 12.12 11.97
N LEU A 95 6.03 13.06 11.08
CA LEU A 95 6.94 14.15 11.42
C LEU A 95 6.37 15.08 12.49
N THR A 96 5.04 15.23 12.56
CA THR A 96 4.39 16.09 13.55
C THR A 96 4.37 15.49 14.95
N GLU A 97 4.66 14.20 15.07
CA GLU A 97 4.69 13.48 16.34
C GLU A 97 6.08 13.40 16.98
N LEU A 98 7.14 13.70 16.21
CA LEU A 98 8.51 13.57 16.70
C LEU A 98 8.78 14.56 17.82
N LYS A 99 9.52 14.08 18.83
CA LYS A 99 9.94 14.90 19.98
C LYS A 99 11.46 14.95 20.06
N PRO A 100 12.09 16.12 20.23
CA PRO A 100 13.52 16.17 20.48
C PRO A 100 13.85 15.43 21.78
N VAL A 101 15.02 14.79 21.84
CA VAL A 101 15.56 14.27 23.10
C VAL A 101 15.76 15.45 24.07
N ALA A 102 15.41 15.29 25.34
CA ALA A 102 15.62 16.33 26.35
C ALA A 102 17.10 16.70 26.45
N ALA A 103 17.39 18.01 26.58
CA ALA A 103 18.76 18.47 26.81
C ALA A 103 19.28 17.90 28.14
N GLN A 104 20.51 17.41 28.13
CA GLN A 104 21.23 16.94 29.31
C GLN A 104 21.68 18.12 30.17
#